data_AF-A0A6C0E0A4-F1
#
_entry.id   AF-A0A6C0E0A4-F1
#
_cell.length_a   1.000
_cell.length_b   1.000
_cell.length_c   1.000
_cell.angle_alpha   90.00
_cell.angle_beta   90.00
_cell.angle_gamma   90.00
#
_symmetry.space_group_name_H-M   'P 1'
#
loop_
_entity.id
_entity.type
_entity.pdbx_description
1 polymer ?
#
loop_
_entity_poly.entity_id
_entity_poly.type
_entity_poly.pdbx_seq_one_letter_code
_entity_poly.pdbx_strand_id
1 'polypeptide(L)'
;MAPTIYNINKAQLKAKIASFDYDHTLVCPKDGKTMPSNVEDWKWLYPNIPDELKRYNDDGFTIVVFTNQSKPWKVIQIQYVMQTLQIPVFIVVASDKCDYKPNPILYDVLCGTFKVDKEQSFFVGDALGGKGDWADSDKVFAQNIGLKCYSPEDFFGIKQEQEIVEIPKLKLFESQQVIIMVGYPGSGKSTIAKSICEDERFVLIQGDVHKTSPKMIKAALPCVNEGKSIVFDATNSSSKKRSEYLAFAKKHNMSVTCIHVSTSLETSYARNKLRDADKQVPKIAYSVYTKHFENPSSDEGFDVVVL
;
A
#
# COMPACT_ATOMS: atom_id res chain seq x y z
N MET A 1 14.08 -21.38 30.21
CA MET A 1 13.21 -22.60 30.29
C MET A 1 13.07 -23.09 28.86
N ALA A 2 13.27 -24.38 28.55
CA ALA A 2 13.32 -24.82 27.15
C ALA A 2 12.09 -24.33 26.33
N PRO A 3 12.26 -23.95 25.05
CA PRO A 3 11.14 -23.51 24.23
C PRO A 3 10.00 -24.54 24.20
N THR A 4 8.76 -24.06 24.23
CA THR A 4 7.57 -24.92 24.25
C THR A 4 7.00 -25.07 22.85
N ILE A 5 6.65 -26.30 22.47
CA ILE A 5 6.05 -26.61 21.17
C ILE A 5 4.57 -26.95 21.38
N TYR A 6 3.68 -26.25 20.69
CA TYR A 6 2.27 -26.59 20.57
C TYR A 6 2.02 -27.14 19.16
N ASN A 7 1.34 -28.27 19.08
CA ASN A 7 1.00 -28.92 17.82
C ASN A 7 -0.51 -28.79 17.59
N ILE A 8 -0.89 -27.94 16.66
CA ILE A 8 -2.29 -27.72 16.25
C ILE A 8 -2.61 -28.65 15.08
N ASN A 9 -3.73 -29.37 15.17
CA ASN A 9 -4.23 -30.25 14.13
C ASN A 9 -3.23 -31.32 13.64
N LYS A 10 -2.37 -31.83 14.54
CA LYS A 10 -1.44 -32.95 14.28
C LYS A 10 -0.46 -32.69 13.14
N ALA A 11 0.19 -31.53 13.17
CA ALA A 11 1.29 -31.17 12.28
C ALA A 11 2.41 -32.22 12.29
N GLN A 12 3.00 -32.41 11.11
CA GLN A 12 4.15 -33.28 10.86
C GLN A 12 5.22 -32.46 10.12
N LEU A 13 6.48 -32.74 10.44
CA LEU A 13 7.60 -32.13 9.71
C LEU A 13 7.70 -32.70 8.30
N LYS A 14 7.76 -31.80 7.33
CA LYS A 14 8.01 -32.03 5.91
C LYS A 14 9.33 -31.38 5.52
N ALA A 15 9.89 -31.78 4.37
CA ALA A 15 11.15 -31.22 3.86
C ALA A 15 11.12 -29.70 3.69
N LYS A 16 9.96 -29.11 3.37
CA LYS A 16 9.76 -27.67 3.19
C LYS A 16 9.09 -27.06 4.41
N ILE A 17 9.57 -25.92 4.88
CA ILE A 17 9.01 -25.16 5.99
C ILE A 17 8.70 -23.73 5.55
N ALA A 18 7.45 -23.32 5.76
CA ALA A 18 7.02 -21.94 5.70
C ALA A 18 6.89 -21.48 7.16
N SER A 19 7.84 -20.66 7.61
CA SER A 19 7.90 -20.23 9.00
C SER A 19 7.70 -18.73 9.16
N PHE A 20 7.09 -18.33 10.27
CA PHE A 20 6.60 -16.97 10.47
C PHE A 20 6.86 -16.51 11.90
N ASP A 21 7.18 -15.23 12.12
CA ASP A 21 6.86 -14.57 13.38
C ASP A 21 5.34 -14.40 13.52
N TYR A 22 4.87 -13.98 14.70
CA TYR A 22 3.46 -13.79 14.99
C TYR A 22 3.05 -12.31 15.04
N ASP A 23 3.66 -11.52 15.91
CA ASP A 23 3.23 -10.16 16.21
C ASP A 23 3.73 -9.22 15.11
N HIS A 24 2.84 -8.40 14.53
CA HIS A 24 3.13 -7.55 13.37
C HIS A 24 3.65 -8.28 12.12
N THR A 25 3.54 -9.62 12.11
CA THR A 25 3.84 -10.47 10.95
C THR A 25 2.59 -11.19 10.44
N LEU A 26 1.95 -12.00 11.30
CA LEU A 26 0.68 -12.64 10.96
C LEU A 26 -0.52 -11.82 11.43
N VAL A 27 -0.39 -11.17 12.59
CA VAL A 27 -1.49 -10.40 13.20
C VAL A 27 -1.03 -9.03 13.68
N CYS A 28 -1.99 -8.11 13.84
CA CYS A 28 -1.79 -6.85 14.55
C CYS A 28 -3.02 -6.50 15.42
N PRO A 29 -2.92 -5.57 16.38
CA PRO A 29 -4.07 -5.14 17.20
C PRO A 29 -5.19 -4.51 16.36
N LYS A 30 -6.46 -4.68 16.77
CA LYS A 30 -7.62 -4.22 15.97
C LYS A 30 -7.62 -2.71 15.75
N ASP A 31 -7.31 -1.95 16.79
CA ASP A 31 -7.45 -0.48 16.85
C ASP A 31 -6.20 0.31 16.44
N GLY A 32 -5.23 -0.33 15.77
CA GLY A 32 -3.97 0.34 15.39
C GLY A 32 -3.07 0.70 16.57
N LYS A 33 -3.33 0.11 17.75
CA LYS A 33 -2.43 0.15 18.90
C LYS A 33 -1.13 -0.59 18.54
N THR A 34 -0.04 -0.21 19.18
CA THR A 34 1.24 -0.91 19.02
C THR A 34 1.23 -2.30 19.64
N MET A 35 0.52 -2.48 20.76
CA MET A 35 0.45 -3.74 21.49
C MET A 35 -1.02 -4.12 21.79
N PRO A 36 -1.36 -5.41 21.74
CA PRO A 36 -2.73 -5.84 22.03
C PRO A 36 -2.99 -5.85 23.54
N SER A 37 -4.25 -5.59 23.88
CA SER A 37 -4.72 -5.41 25.25
C SER A 37 -5.29 -6.67 25.91
N ASN A 38 -5.75 -7.64 25.11
CA ASN A 38 -6.32 -8.90 25.57
C ASN A 38 -6.26 -9.98 24.47
N VAL A 39 -6.70 -11.19 24.80
CA VAL A 39 -6.68 -12.37 23.89
C VAL A 39 -7.47 -12.14 22.59
N GLU A 40 -8.51 -11.32 22.59
CA GLU A 40 -9.36 -11.07 21.42
C GLU A 40 -8.92 -9.84 20.60
N ASP A 41 -7.95 -9.08 21.09
CA ASP A 41 -7.43 -7.87 20.45
C ASP A 41 -6.40 -8.22 19.37
N TRP A 42 -6.88 -8.79 18.28
CA TRP A 42 -6.07 -9.12 17.11
C TRP A 42 -6.90 -9.08 15.83
N LYS A 43 -6.26 -8.79 14.72
CA LYS A 43 -6.74 -9.01 13.35
C LYS A 43 -5.58 -9.53 12.52
N TRP A 44 -5.87 -10.23 11.43
CA TRP A 44 -4.85 -10.56 10.44
C TRP A 44 -4.18 -9.28 9.94
N LEU A 45 -2.85 -9.28 9.82
CA LEU A 45 -2.10 -8.12 9.34
C LEU A 45 -2.53 -7.74 7.91
N TYR A 46 -2.69 -8.74 7.06
CA TYR A 46 -3.31 -8.65 5.74
C TYR A 46 -4.44 -9.66 5.59
N PRO A 47 -5.51 -9.33 4.85
CA PRO A 47 -6.69 -10.20 4.74
C PRO A 47 -6.43 -11.53 4.01
N ASN A 48 -5.39 -11.61 3.18
CA ASN A 48 -4.99 -12.80 2.42
C ASN A 48 -4.14 -13.81 3.21
N ILE A 49 -3.65 -13.46 4.41
CA ILE A 49 -2.78 -14.33 5.21
C ILE A 49 -3.38 -15.73 5.43
N PRO A 50 -4.66 -15.88 5.84
CA PRO A 50 -5.23 -17.21 6.06
C PRO A 50 -5.18 -18.11 4.84
N ASP A 51 -5.44 -17.55 3.66
CA ASP A 51 -5.48 -18.29 2.40
C ASP A 51 -4.07 -18.64 1.94
N GLU A 52 -3.10 -17.74 2.09
CA GLU A 52 -1.69 -18.04 1.81
C GLU A 52 -1.14 -19.17 2.68
N LEU A 53 -1.40 -19.14 4.00
CA LEU A 53 -0.94 -20.19 4.91
C LEU A 53 -1.55 -21.56 4.56
N LYS A 54 -2.84 -21.59 4.20
CA LYS A 54 -3.50 -22.81 3.72
C LYS A 54 -2.88 -23.30 2.41
N ARG A 55 -2.66 -22.41 1.44
CA ARG A 55 -2.01 -22.73 0.17
C ARG A 55 -0.63 -23.34 0.37
N TYR A 56 0.21 -22.75 1.22
CA TYR A 56 1.53 -23.32 1.51
C TYR A 56 1.45 -24.71 2.15
N ASN A 57 0.49 -24.93 3.06
CA ASN A 57 0.27 -26.25 3.63
C ASN A 57 -0.09 -27.29 2.54
N ASP A 58 -0.98 -26.91 1.61
CA ASP A 58 -1.42 -27.73 0.48
C ASP A 58 -0.26 -27.99 -0.50
N ASP A 59 0.61 -27.01 -0.72
CA ASP A 59 1.85 -27.10 -1.52
C ASP A 59 2.95 -27.93 -0.83
N GLY A 60 2.63 -28.58 0.29
CA GLY A 60 3.50 -29.52 0.98
C GLY A 60 4.51 -28.86 1.92
N PHE A 61 4.26 -27.63 2.37
CA PHE A 61 5.04 -27.02 3.44
C PHE A 61 4.52 -27.46 4.81
N THR A 62 5.42 -27.46 5.79
CA THR A 62 5.06 -27.41 7.20
C THR A 62 4.87 -25.95 7.59
N ILE A 63 3.73 -25.61 8.19
CA ILE A 63 3.49 -24.27 8.70
C ILE A 63 3.99 -24.18 10.14
N VAL A 64 4.86 -23.21 10.41
CA VAL A 64 5.49 -23.04 11.72
C VAL A 64 5.45 -21.58 12.17
N VAL A 65 5.05 -21.33 13.41
CA VAL A 65 5.16 -20.02 14.05
C VAL A 65 6.30 -20.05 15.07
N PHE A 66 7.32 -19.21 14.90
CA PHE A 66 8.42 -19.01 15.85
C PHE A 66 8.27 -17.66 16.54
N THR A 67 8.02 -17.65 17.85
CA THR A 67 7.66 -16.40 18.55
C THR A 67 8.30 -16.26 19.94
N ASN A 68 8.65 -15.01 20.29
CA ASN A 68 9.17 -14.63 21.59
C ASN A 68 8.02 -14.15 22.50
N GLN A 69 7.55 -14.98 23.43
CA GLN A 69 6.37 -14.66 24.27
C GLN A 69 6.57 -15.02 25.74
N SER A 70 6.73 -13.98 26.56
CA SER A 70 6.76 -14.12 28.02
C SER A 70 5.38 -14.07 28.69
N LYS A 71 4.34 -13.65 27.96
CA LYS A 71 2.98 -13.49 28.51
C LYS A 71 2.12 -14.74 28.22
N PRO A 72 1.64 -15.49 29.24
CA PRO A 72 0.86 -16.71 29.01
C PRO A 72 -0.40 -16.50 28.17
N TRP A 73 -1.12 -15.39 28.38
CA TRP A 73 -2.33 -15.08 27.61
C TRP A 73 -2.05 -14.86 26.12
N LYS A 74 -0.83 -14.42 25.76
CA LYS A 74 -0.42 -14.28 24.35
C LYS A 74 -0.27 -15.63 23.68
N VAL A 75 0.26 -16.62 24.41
CA VAL A 75 0.35 -17.99 23.93
C VAL A 75 -1.03 -18.61 23.69
N ILE A 76 -2.02 -18.26 24.53
CA ILE A 76 -3.43 -18.64 24.33
C ILE A 76 -3.99 -17.98 23.06
N GLN A 77 -3.73 -16.68 22.88
CA GLN A 77 -4.14 -15.96 21.66
C GLN A 77 -3.58 -16.64 20.41
N ILE A 78 -2.28 -16.91 20.35
CA ILE A 78 -1.64 -17.53 19.18
C ILE A 78 -2.30 -18.88 18.85
N GLN A 79 -2.53 -19.71 19.85
CA GLN A 79 -3.22 -21.00 19.65
C GLN A 79 -4.63 -20.81 19.09
N TYR A 80 -5.40 -19.88 19.65
CA TYR A 80 -6.75 -19.57 19.16
C TYR A 80 -6.73 -19.11 17.70
N VAL A 81 -5.85 -18.16 17.35
CA VAL A 81 -5.72 -17.66 15.97
C VAL A 81 -5.34 -18.79 15.02
N MET A 82 -4.32 -19.58 15.34
CA MET A 82 -3.86 -20.67 14.46
C MET A 82 -4.91 -21.78 14.31
N GLN A 83 -5.73 -22.04 15.35
CA GLN A 83 -6.85 -22.97 15.24
C GLN A 83 -7.91 -22.54 14.21
N THR A 84 -8.12 -21.22 14.01
CA THR A 84 -9.07 -20.72 13.01
C THR A 84 -8.70 -21.09 11.56
N LEU A 85 -7.43 -21.39 11.29
CA LEU A 85 -6.96 -21.78 9.96
C LEU A 85 -7.41 -23.18 9.56
N GLN A 86 -7.73 -24.05 10.53
CA GLN A 86 -8.12 -25.45 10.31
C GLN A 86 -7.09 -26.28 9.52
N ILE A 87 -5.81 -25.91 9.59
CA ILE A 87 -4.67 -26.65 9.01
C ILE A 87 -3.71 -27.11 10.10
N PRO A 88 -2.81 -28.08 9.83
CA PRO A 88 -1.75 -28.46 10.75
C PRO A 88 -0.70 -27.36 10.92
N VAL A 89 -0.43 -26.94 12.16
CA VAL A 89 0.53 -25.87 12.47
C VAL A 89 1.37 -26.25 13.71
N PHE A 90 2.67 -26.00 13.65
CA PHE A 90 3.51 -25.95 14.86
C PHE A 90 3.61 -24.52 15.36
N ILE A 91 3.46 -24.32 16.67
CA ILE A 91 3.77 -23.06 17.34
C ILE A 91 4.91 -23.33 18.31
N VAL A 92 6.05 -22.68 18.09
CA VAL A 92 7.23 -22.82 18.95
C VAL A 92 7.48 -21.50 19.65
N VAL A 93 7.43 -21.54 20.98
CA VAL A 93 7.44 -20.36 21.83
C VAL A 93 8.71 -20.34 22.66
N ALA A 94 9.50 -19.27 22.51
CA ALA A 94 10.52 -18.92 23.48
C ALA A 94 9.89 -18.01 24.55
N SER A 95 9.83 -18.48 25.80
CA SER A 95 9.30 -17.70 26.92
C SER A 95 10.37 -17.04 27.78
N ASP A 96 11.62 -17.49 27.65
CA ASP A 96 12.78 -16.95 28.36
C ASP A 96 13.62 -16.08 27.41
N LYS A 97 14.09 -14.94 27.89
CA LYS A 97 14.83 -13.97 27.06
C LYS A 97 16.15 -14.54 26.51
N CYS A 98 16.76 -15.49 27.20
CA CYS A 98 17.97 -16.16 26.70
C CYS A 98 17.71 -17.05 25.48
N ASP A 99 16.47 -17.52 25.34
CA ASP A 99 16.03 -18.40 24.25
C ASP A 99 15.34 -17.60 23.13
N TYR A 100 15.17 -16.29 23.29
CA TYR A 100 14.54 -15.45 22.27
C TYR A 100 15.34 -15.48 20.97
N LYS A 101 14.61 -15.37 19.85
CA LYS A 101 15.21 -14.97 18.58
C LYS A 101 16.10 -13.74 18.82
N PRO A 102 17.36 -13.74 18.35
CA PRO A 102 17.86 -14.52 17.21
C PRO A 102 18.45 -15.90 17.51
N ASN A 103 18.34 -16.41 18.75
CA ASN A 103 18.82 -17.75 19.09
C ASN A 103 18.15 -18.83 18.21
N PRO A 104 18.90 -19.73 17.54
CA PRO A 104 18.34 -20.77 16.68
C PRO A 104 17.58 -21.86 17.45
N ILE A 105 17.62 -21.86 18.79
CA ILE A 105 17.08 -22.92 19.64
C ILE A 105 15.62 -23.27 19.32
N LEU A 106 14.76 -22.31 18.94
CA LEU A 106 13.37 -22.60 18.56
C LEU A 106 13.30 -23.53 17.33
N TYR A 107 14.17 -23.31 16.35
CA TYR A 107 14.27 -24.16 15.17
C TYR A 107 14.87 -25.53 15.53
N ASP A 108 15.92 -25.53 16.35
CA ASP A 108 16.65 -26.74 16.72
C ASP A 108 15.77 -27.72 17.53
N VAL A 109 14.96 -27.21 18.47
CA VAL A 109 14.06 -28.08 19.26
C VAL A 109 12.93 -28.67 18.40
N LEU A 110 12.49 -27.97 17.37
CA LEU A 110 11.46 -28.46 16.47
C LEU A 110 12.03 -29.48 15.49
N CYS A 111 13.09 -29.11 14.78
CA CYS A 111 13.61 -29.91 13.66
C CYS A 111 14.58 -31.00 14.12
N GLY A 112 15.36 -30.77 15.19
CA GLY A 112 16.38 -31.70 15.65
C GLY A 112 17.31 -32.14 14.50
N THR A 113 17.31 -33.45 14.20
CA THR A 113 18.10 -34.03 13.11
C THR A 113 17.37 -34.10 11.76
N PHE A 114 16.13 -33.63 11.68
CA PHE A 114 15.31 -33.64 10.48
C PHE A 114 15.93 -32.74 9.40
N LYS A 115 16.08 -33.27 8.17
CA LYS A 115 16.67 -32.53 7.06
C LYS A 115 15.61 -31.65 6.38
N VAL A 116 15.72 -30.34 6.61
CA VAL A 116 14.91 -29.31 5.94
C VAL A 116 15.63 -28.83 4.68
N ASP A 117 14.92 -28.75 3.56
CA ASP A 117 15.37 -28.08 2.34
C ASP A 117 15.36 -26.58 2.58
N LYS A 118 16.55 -26.03 2.87
CA LYS A 118 16.75 -24.61 3.19
C LYS A 118 16.52 -23.69 2.01
N GLU A 119 16.71 -24.17 0.78
CA GLU A 119 16.59 -23.34 -0.43
C GLU A 119 15.12 -23.03 -0.77
N GLN A 120 14.26 -24.02 -0.51
CA GLN A 120 12.81 -23.93 -0.69
C GLN A 120 12.06 -23.48 0.57
N SER A 121 12.71 -23.44 1.72
CA SER A 121 12.12 -22.99 2.99
C SER A 121 12.43 -21.52 3.25
N PHE A 122 11.58 -20.88 4.05
CA PHE A 122 11.71 -19.46 4.35
C PHE A 122 11.17 -19.09 5.72
N PHE A 123 11.55 -17.89 6.16
CA PHE A 123 11.06 -17.23 7.35
C PHE A 123 10.51 -15.83 7.00
N VAL A 124 9.33 -15.48 7.52
CA VAL A 124 8.75 -14.14 7.39
C VAL A 124 8.69 -13.50 8.77
N GLY A 125 9.15 -12.25 8.90
CA GLY A 125 9.16 -11.52 10.18
C GLY A 125 9.31 -10.02 9.98
N ASP A 126 8.82 -9.22 10.93
CA ASP A 126 8.84 -7.76 10.89
C ASP A 126 10.12 -7.15 11.47
N ALA A 127 10.81 -7.86 12.36
CA ALA A 127 12.03 -7.37 12.99
C ALA A 127 13.27 -7.53 12.08
N LEU A 128 13.38 -6.70 11.03
CA LEU A 128 14.41 -6.81 9.99
C LEU A 128 15.55 -5.78 10.05
N GLY A 129 15.48 -4.83 10.99
CA GLY A 129 16.49 -3.78 11.19
C GLY A 129 16.45 -2.66 10.14
N GLY A 130 15.32 -2.48 9.46
CA GLY A 130 15.04 -1.38 8.55
C GLY A 130 14.71 -0.05 9.24
N LYS A 131 14.48 1.01 8.44
CA LYS A 131 14.16 2.34 8.95
C LYS A 131 12.74 2.36 9.54
N GLY A 132 12.63 2.17 10.86
CA GLY A 132 11.36 2.11 11.58
C GLY A 132 11.18 0.83 12.40
N ASP A 133 12.03 -0.18 12.20
CA ASP A 133 11.98 -1.44 12.93
C ASP A 133 12.58 -1.27 14.33
N TRP A 134 11.97 -1.91 15.32
CA TRP A 134 12.43 -1.87 16.70
C TRP A 134 13.61 -2.81 16.97
N ALA A 135 13.81 -3.81 16.10
CA ALA A 135 14.85 -4.84 16.22
C ALA A 135 15.16 -5.47 14.85
N ASP A 136 16.22 -6.28 14.79
CA ASP A 136 16.61 -7.12 13.65
C ASP A 136 16.58 -8.63 13.97
N SER A 137 15.93 -9.02 15.07
CA SER A 137 15.96 -10.38 15.62
C SER A 137 15.44 -11.44 14.66
N ASP A 138 14.49 -11.10 13.81
CA ASP A 138 13.90 -12.02 12.83
C ASP A 138 14.83 -12.28 11.65
N LYS A 139 15.45 -11.22 11.14
CA LYS A 139 16.48 -11.32 10.11
C LYS A 139 17.66 -12.16 10.58
N VAL A 140 18.17 -11.88 11.77
CA VAL A 140 19.32 -12.62 12.33
C VAL A 140 18.92 -14.05 12.68
N PHE A 141 17.70 -14.29 13.18
CA PHE A 141 17.19 -15.65 13.39
C PHE A 141 17.17 -16.45 12.09
N ALA A 142 16.56 -15.91 11.02
CA ALA A 142 16.49 -16.55 9.72
C ALA A 142 17.89 -16.90 9.17
N GLN A 143 18.86 -15.98 9.33
CA GLN A 143 20.26 -16.21 8.97
C GLN A 143 20.87 -17.36 9.78
N ASN A 144 20.68 -17.37 11.10
CA ASN A 144 21.23 -18.40 11.99
C ASN A 144 20.70 -19.80 11.67
N ILE A 145 19.45 -19.90 11.22
CA ILE A 145 18.83 -21.17 10.82
C ILE A 145 19.00 -21.45 9.31
N GLY A 146 19.68 -20.57 8.57
CA GLY A 146 19.97 -20.73 7.14
C GLY A 146 18.75 -20.65 6.23
N LEU A 147 17.72 -19.88 6.59
CA LEU A 147 16.53 -19.65 5.76
C LEU A 147 16.54 -18.28 5.10
N LYS A 148 15.92 -18.19 3.92
CA LYS A 148 15.60 -16.90 3.29
C LYS A 148 14.62 -16.14 4.18
N CYS A 149 14.84 -14.84 4.33
CA CYS A 149 14.01 -13.96 5.15
C CYS A 149 13.23 -12.98 4.26
N TYR A 150 11.95 -12.80 4.54
CA TYR A 150 11.06 -11.84 3.88
C TYR A 150 10.36 -10.96 4.91
N SER A 151 10.02 -9.72 4.52
CA SER A 151 9.12 -8.90 5.32
C SER A 151 7.65 -9.30 5.10
N PRO A 152 6.74 -9.03 6.06
CA PRO A 152 5.32 -9.23 5.86
C PRO A 152 4.77 -8.42 4.69
N GLU A 153 5.30 -7.21 4.46
CA GLU A 153 4.91 -6.34 3.33
C GLU A 153 5.29 -6.96 1.98
N ASP A 154 6.50 -7.49 1.85
CA ASP A 154 6.95 -8.10 0.59
C ASP A 154 6.25 -9.42 0.32
N PHE A 155 5.91 -10.16 1.39
CA PHE A 155 5.38 -11.51 1.30
C PHE A 155 3.85 -11.54 1.18
N PHE A 156 3.14 -10.80 2.02
CA PHE A 156 1.68 -10.78 2.08
C PHE A 156 1.06 -9.50 1.53
N GLY A 157 1.86 -8.43 1.41
CA GLY A 157 1.36 -7.16 0.90
C GLY A 157 0.67 -7.36 -0.43
N ILE A 158 -0.62 -7.06 -0.46
CA ILE A 158 -1.39 -7.04 -1.68
C ILE A 158 -0.81 -5.92 -2.52
N LYS A 159 0.12 -6.26 -3.40
CA LYS A 159 0.48 -5.43 -4.54
C LYS A 159 -0.83 -5.30 -5.30
N GLN A 160 -1.50 -4.16 -5.16
CA GLN A 160 -2.60 -3.86 -6.06
C GLN A 160 -2.00 -4.03 -7.46
N GLU A 161 -2.44 -5.06 -8.17
CA GLU A 161 -2.45 -4.98 -9.62
C GLU A 161 -3.05 -3.62 -9.89
N GLN A 162 -2.26 -2.73 -10.47
CA GLN A 162 -2.78 -1.50 -10.99
C GLN A 162 -3.85 -1.97 -11.96
N GLU A 163 -5.13 -1.88 -11.57
CA GLU A 163 -6.19 -1.97 -12.55
C GLU A 163 -5.75 -1.00 -13.63
N ILE A 164 -5.42 -1.56 -14.80
CA ILE A 164 -5.16 -0.77 -15.98
C ILE A 164 -6.52 -0.15 -16.26
N VAL A 165 -6.76 1.01 -15.67
CA VAL A 165 -7.91 1.83 -16.00
C VAL A 165 -7.65 2.19 -17.44
N GLU A 166 -8.34 1.52 -18.36
CA GLU A 166 -8.36 1.96 -19.75
C GLU A 166 -8.85 3.40 -19.72
N ILE A 167 -7.93 4.34 -19.93
CA ILE A 167 -8.26 5.75 -20.00
C ILE A 167 -9.15 5.87 -21.23
N PRO A 168 -10.42 6.31 -21.08
CA PRO A 168 -11.31 6.41 -22.22
C PRO A 168 -10.65 7.24 -23.30
N LYS A 169 -10.76 6.84 -24.57
CA LYS A 169 -10.22 7.63 -25.69
C LYS A 169 -10.87 9.01 -25.67
N LEU A 170 -10.16 9.99 -25.11
CA LEU A 170 -10.60 11.37 -25.01
C LEU A 170 -10.59 11.96 -26.42
N LYS A 171 -11.73 12.52 -26.84
CA LYS A 171 -11.79 13.32 -28.07
C LYS A 171 -11.18 14.68 -27.79
N LEU A 172 -9.85 14.77 -27.90
CA LEU A 172 -9.11 16.01 -27.75
C LEU A 172 -9.03 16.74 -29.10
N PHE A 173 -8.91 18.07 -29.06
CA PHE A 173 -8.76 18.87 -30.27
C PHE A 173 -7.40 18.66 -30.96
N GLU A 174 -7.36 18.77 -32.29
CA GLU A 174 -6.10 18.79 -33.04
C GLU A 174 -5.35 20.13 -32.91
N SER A 175 -6.10 21.21 -32.66
CA SER A 175 -5.55 22.54 -32.38
C SER A 175 -5.06 22.67 -30.93
N GLN A 176 -4.26 23.72 -30.67
CA GLN A 176 -3.84 24.06 -29.31
C GLN A 176 -5.05 24.19 -28.36
N GLN A 177 -4.96 23.54 -27.21
CA GLN A 177 -6.01 23.53 -26.21
C GLN A 177 -5.45 23.56 -24.78
N VAL A 178 -6.31 23.94 -23.84
CA VAL A 178 -6.05 23.85 -22.41
C VAL A 178 -6.94 22.76 -21.81
N ILE A 179 -6.31 21.82 -21.10
CA ILE A 179 -7.01 20.79 -20.34
C ILE A 179 -6.93 21.14 -18.86
N ILE A 180 -8.09 21.22 -18.21
CA ILE A 180 -8.20 21.49 -16.78
C ILE A 180 -8.61 20.17 -16.09
N MET A 181 -7.71 19.61 -15.29
CA MET A 181 -8.03 18.43 -14.48
C MET A 181 -8.78 18.84 -13.22
N VAL A 182 -9.86 18.14 -12.88
CA VAL A 182 -10.69 18.37 -11.68
C VAL A 182 -10.92 17.04 -10.94
N GLY A 183 -10.89 17.04 -9.60
CA GLY A 183 -11.07 15.83 -8.79
C GLY A 183 -10.23 15.79 -7.51
N TYR A 184 -10.57 14.89 -6.59
CA TYR A 184 -9.87 14.72 -5.30
C TYR A 184 -8.38 14.37 -5.46
N PRO A 185 -7.49 14.78 -4.54
CA PRO A 185 -6.17 14.14 -4.44
C PRO A 185 -6.35 12.61 -4.38
N GLY A 186 -5.50 11.84 -5.07
CA GLY A 186 -5.67 10.38 -5.14
C GLY A 186 -6.77 9.87 -6.09
N SER A 187 -7.52 10.74 -6.78
CA SER A 187 -8.62 10.32 -7.67
C SER A 187 -8.17 9.66 -8.98
N GLY A 188 -6.92 9.87 -9.42
CA GLY A 188 -6.38 9.38 -10.69
C GLY A 188 -6.02 10.47 -11.71
N LYS A 189 -6.32 11.75 -11.42
CA LYS A 189 -6.01 12.89 -12.33
C LYS A 189 -4.59 12.89 -12.87
N SER A 190 -3.57 12.81 -12.01
CA SER A 190 -2.18 12.88 -12.44
C SER A 190 -1.78 11.70 -13.32
N THR A 191 -2.43 10.54 -13.18
CA THR A 191 -2.23 9.39 -14.07
C THR A 191 -2.79 9.69 -15.46
N ILE A 192 -4.04 10.18 -15.53
CA ILE A 192 -4.69 10.57 -16.79
C ILE A 192 -3.91 11.70 -17.48
N ALA A 193 -3.50 12.71 -16.72
CA ALA A 193 -2.76 13.86 -17.23
C ALA A 193 -1.39 13.46 -17.82
N LYS A 194 -0.69 12.49 -17.19
CA LYS A 194 0.55 11.93 -17.73
C LYS A 194 0.33 11.18 -19.03
N SER A 195 -0.72 10.35 -19.11
CA SER A 195 -1.05 9.62 -20.34
C SER A 195 -1.40 10.57 -21.49
N ILE A 196 -2.14 11.65 -21.23
CA ILE A 196 -2.39 12.69 -22.26
C ILE A 196 -1.08 13.29 -22.76
N CYS A 197 -0.11 13.50 -21.88
CA CYS A 197 1.21 14.04 -22.21
C CYS A 197 2.20 13.01 -22.79
N GLU A 198 1.77 11.76 -23.04
CA GLU A 198 2.51 10.85 -23.93
C GLU A 198 2.45 11.36 -25.38
N ASP A 199 1.41 12.12 -25.74
CA ASP A 199 1.38 12.95 -26.94
C ASP A 199 2.23 14.20 -26.71
N GLU A 200 3.34 14.32 -27.46
CA GLU A 200 4.31 15.41 -27.36
C GLU A 200 3.71 16.80 -27.61
N ARG A 201 2.50 16.91 -28.17
CA ARG A 201 1.79 18.19 -28.31
C ARG A 201 1.37 18.77 -26.96
N PHE A 202 1.27 17.96 -25.92
CA PHE A 202 0.79 18.38 -24.60
C PHE A 202 1.93 18.51 -23.60
N VAL A 203 1.87 19.57 -22.79
CA VAL A 203 2.78 19.79 -21.67
C VAL A 203 2.02 19.78 -20.35
N LEU A 204 2.50 18.98 -19.40
CA LEU A 204 1.93 18.85 -18.07
C LEU A 204 2.46 19.96 -17.14
N ILE A 205 1.55 20.75 -16.57
CA ILE A 205 1.85 21.75 -15.55
C ILE A 205 1.22 21.31 -14.22
N GLN A 206 2.07 20.99 -13.25
CA GLN A 206 1.64 20.36 -11.99
C GLN A 206 1.46 21.37 -10.85
N GLY A 207 0.30 21.34 -10.21
CA GLY A 207 -0.02 22.15 -9.04
C GLY A 207 0.83 21.81 -7.82
N ASP A 208 1.26 20.55 -7.67
CA ASP A 208 2.14 20.16 -6.56
C ASP A 208 3.54 20.79 -6.68
N VAL A 209 3.98 21.13 -7.89
CA VAL A 209 5.26 21.82 -8.14
C VAL A 209 5.09 23.33 -8.00
N HIS A 210 4.12 23.91 -8.71
CA HIS A 210 3.97 25.36 -8.82
C HIS A 210 3.10 25.99 -7.72
N LYS A 211 2.34 25.19 -6.97
CA LYS A 211 1.49 25.53 -5.81
C LYS A 211 0.26 26.41 -6.10
N THR A 212 0.37 27.41 -6.97
CA THR A 212 -0.70 28.38 -7.24
C THR A 212 -0.99 28.52 -8.73
N SER A 213 -2.25 28.81 -9.08
CA SER A 213 -2.68 29.00 -10.46
C SER A 213 -1.87 30.06 -11.22
N PRO A 214 -1.51 31.24 -10.65
CA PRO A 214 -0.64 32.20 -11.33
C PRO A 214 0.76 31.66 -11.63
N LYS A 215 1.34 30.84 -10.73
CA LYS A 215 2.64 30.21 -10.96
C LYS A 215 2.56 29.13 -12.04
N MET A 216 1.46 28.37 -12.06
CA MET A 216 1.19 27.39 -13.13
C MET A 216 1.03 28.08 -14.49
N ILE A 217 0.24 29.15 -14.56
CA ILE A 217 0.07 29.95 -15.78
C ILE A 217 1.41 30.51 -16.25
N LYS A 218 2.24 31.05 -15.34
CA LYS A 218 3.58 31.54 -15.68
C LYS A 218 4.46 30.44 -16.27
N ALA A 219 4.38 29.22 -15.73
CA ALA A 219 5.14 28.08 -16.23
C ALA A 219 4.64 27.58 -17.60
N ALA A 220 3.35 27.76 -17.92
CA ALA A 220 2.76 27.37 -19.19
C ALA A 220 3.12 28.30 -20.37
N LEU A 221 3.41 29.59 -20.09
CA LEU A 221 3.61 30.61 -21.13
C LEU A 221 4.66 30.26 -22.20
N PRO A 222 5.88 29.79 -21.86
CA PRO A 222 6.88 29.43 -22.87
C PRO A 222 6.37 28.32 -23.80
N CYS A 223 5.73 27.30 -23.25
CA CYS A 223 5.23 26.15 -24.00
C CYS A 223 4.09 26.54 -24.98
N VAL A 224 3.22 27.47 -24.58
CA VAL A 224 2.18 27.98 -25.48
C VAL A 224 2.79 28.71 -26.68
N ASN A 225 3.85 29.49 -26.48
CA ASN A 225 4.55 30.18 -27.56
C ASN A 225 5.24 29.20 -28.53
N GLU A 226 5.56 27.99 -28.06
CA GLU A 226 6.08 26.88 -28.87
C GLU A 226 4.98 26.06 -29.58
N GLY A 227 3.72 26.47 -29.48
CA GLY A 227 2.61 25.77 -30.11
C GLY A 227 2.09 24.56 -29.33
N LYS A 228 2.48 24.38 -28.06
CA LYS A 228 2.04 23.26 -27.22
C LYS A 228 0.66 23.50 -26.60
N SER A 229 -0.11 22.43 -26.47
CA SER A 229 -1.30 22.35 -25.61
C SER A 229 -0.88 22.17 -24.15
N ILE A 230 -1.70 22.64 -23.22
CA ILE A 230 -1.35 22.68 -21.79
C ILE A 230 -2.32 21.85 -20.97
N VAL A 231 -1.81 20.99 -20.10
CA VAL A 231 -2.60 20.24 -19.11
C VAL A 231 -2.31 20.81 -17.73
N PHE A 232 -3.29 21.45 -17.10
CA PHE A 232 -3.19 21.92 -15.71
C PHE A 232 -3.67 20.83 -14.74
N ASP A 233 -2.73 20.12 -14.12
CA ASP A 233 -3.01 19.10 -13.11
C ASP A 233 -2.99 19.70 -11.70
N ALA A 234 -4.18 19.96 -11.18
CA ALA A 234 -4.42 20.33 -9.79
C ALA A 234 -5.83 19.88 -9.39
N THR A 235 -6.25 20.22 -8.16
CA THR A 235 -7.60 19.89 -7.69
C THR A 235 -8.71 20.67 -8.40
N ASN A 236 -8.48 21.96 -8.66
CA ASN A 236 -9.38 22.86 -9.41
C ASN A 236 -10.86 22.77 -9.01
N SER A 237 -11.12 22.72 -7.69
CA SER A 237 -12.43 22.42 -7.12
C SER A 237 -13.49 23.49 -7.36
N SER A 238 -13.13 24.78 -7.37
CA SER A 238 -14.08 25.89 -7.54
C SER A 238 -14.06 26.48 -8.95
N SER A 239 -15.19 27.01 -9.40
CA SER A 239 -15.33 27.72 -10.68
C SER A 239 -14.40 28.93 -10.74
N LYS A 240 -14.24 29.66 -9.63
CA LYS A 240 -13.25 30.74 -9.53
C LYS A 240 -11.85 30.30 -9.94
N LYS A 241 -11.38 29.13 -9.46
CA LYS A 241 -10.04 28.63 -9.78
C LYS A 241 -9.95 28.19 -11.25
N ARG A 242 -11.01 27.60 -11.80
CA ARG A 242 -11.09 27.22 -13.22
C ARG A 242 -11.12 28.44 -14.14
N SER A 243 -11.78 29.53 -13.73
CA SER A 243 -11.87 30.79 -14.47
C SER A 243 -10.51 31.43 -14.77
N GLU A 244 -9.52 31.21 -13.91
CA GLU A 244 -8.16 31.70 -14.13
C GLU A 244 -7.51 31.06 -15.36
N TYR A 245 -7.73 29.75 -15.57
CA TYR A 245 -7.24 29.03 -16.74
C TYR A 245 -8.08 29.30 -17.99
N LEU A 246 -9.39 29.54 -17.83
CA LEU A 246 -10.25 30.00 -18.92
C LEU A 246 -9.81 31.37 -19.46
N ALA A 247 -9.52 32.31 -18.56
CA ALA A 247 -9.01 33.63 -18.93
C ALA A 247 -7.66 33.52 -19.66
N PHE A 248 -6.78 32.63 -19.21
CA PHE A 248 -5.54 32.30 -19.89
C PHE A 248 -5.78 31.73 -21.29
N ALA A 249 -6.60 30.68 -21.43
CA ALA A 249 -6.90 30.07 -22.72
C ALA A 249 -7.50 31.07 -23.71
N LYS A 250 -8.45 31.89 -23.26
CA LYS A 250 -9.07 32.96 -24.07
C LYS A 250 -8.05 33.96 -24.59
N LYS A 251 -7.09 34.38 -23.75
CA LYS A 251 -6.02 35.31 -24.15
C LYS A 251 -5.14 34.73 -25.27
N HIS A 252 -5.00 33.40 -25.31
CA HIS A 252 -4.16 32.68 -26.27
C HIS A 252 -4.97 32.00 -27.39
N ASN A 253 -6.27 32.29 -27.52
CA ASN A 253 -7.17 31.70 -28.52
C ASN A 253 -7.18 30.16 -28.53
N MET A 254 -7.14 29.55 -27.34
CA MET A 254 -7.11 28.10 -27.16
C MET A 254 -8.49 27.58 -26.74
N SER A 255 -8.90 26.44 -27.29
CA SER A 255 -10.08 25.69 -26.80
C SER A 255 -9.82 25.15 -25.39
N VAL A 256 -10.87 24.91 -24.62
CA VAL A 256 -10.75 24.44 -23.23
C VAL A 256 -11.60 23.19 -23.00
N THR A 257 -10.98 22.17 -22.40
CA THR A 257 -11.64 20.93 -21.98
C THR A 257 -11.42 20.74 -20.48
N CYS A 258 -12.49 20.57 -19.73
CA CYS A 258 -12.45 20.20 -18.33
C CYS A 258 -12.65 18.69 -18.20
N ILE A 259 -11.68 18.00 -17.59
CA ILE A 259 -11.76 16.57 -17.28
C ILE A 259 -12.01 16.42 -15.78
N HIS A 260 -13.23 16.05 -15.42
CA HIS A 260 -13.62 15.77 -14.05
C HIS A 260 -13.48 14.28 -13.75
N VAL A 261 -12.48 13.94 -12.93
CA VAL A 261 -12.27 12.58 -12.42
C VAL A 261 -13.10 12.40 -11.15
N SER A 262 -14.25 11.76 -11.31
CA SER A 262 -15.36 11.66 -10.35
C SER A 262 -15.18 10.58 -9.28
N THR A 263 -14.00 9.93 -9.22
CA THR A 263 -13.63 8.98 -8.16
C THR A 263 -14.01 9.49 -6.78
N SER A 264 -14.74 8.67 -6.03
CA SER A 264 -15.29 9.05 -4.72
C SER A 264 -14.22 9.50 -3.73
N LEU A 265 -14.63 10.27 -2.71
CA LEU A 265 -13.77 10.69 -1.61
C LEU A 265 -13.13 9.46 -0.92
N GLU A 266 -13.92 8.43 -0.64
CA GLU A 266 -13.48 7.22 0.04
C GLU A 266 -12.40 6.50 -0.76
N THR A 267 -12.66 6.22 -2.03
CA THR A 267 -11.70 5.55 -2.93
C THR A 267 -10.44 6.40 -3.11
N SER A 268 -10.59 7.71 -3.31
CA SER A 268 -9.45 8.62 -3.50
C SER A 268 -8.57 8.69 -2.25
N TYR A 269 -9.18 8.75 -1.06
CA TYR A 269 -8.46 8.78 0.20
C TYR A 269 -7.77 7.45 0.51
N ALA A 270 -8.43 6.33 0.24
CA ALA A 270 -7.85 4.99 0.35
C ALA A 270 -6.62 4.85 -0.57
N ARG A 271 -6.73 5.24 -1.84
CA ARG A 271 -5.60 5.25 -2.80
C ARG A 271 -4.45 6.12 -2.33
N ASN A 272 -4.74 7.28 -1.74
CA ASN A 272 -3.72 8.15 -1.20
C ASN A 272 -3.02 7.56 0.03
N LYS A 273 -3.71 6.75 0.84
CA LYS A 273 -3.11 6.06 1.99
C LYS A 273 -2.12 4.97 1.61
N LEU A 274 -2.18 4.49 0.37
CA LEU A 274 -1.25 3.52 -0.20
C LEU A 274 0.02 4.16 -0.78
N ARG A 275 0.11 5.49 -0.82
CA ARG A 275 1.31 6.20 -1.29
C ARG A 275 2.39 6.20 -0.21
N ASP A 276 3.64 6.33 -0.64
CA ASP A 276 4.79 6.61 0.24
C ASP A 276 4.44 7.73 1.23
N ALA A 277 4.89 7.58 2.49
CA ALA A 277 4.48 8.44 3.59
C ALA A 277 4.71 9.94 3.31
N ASP A 278 5.78 10.29 2.60
CA ASP A 278 6.15 11.65 2.18
C ASP A 278 5.28 12.20 1.04
N LYS A 279 4.57 11.33 0.30
CA LYS A 279 3.67 11.68 -0.80
C LYS A 279 2.19 11.63 -0.40
N GLN A 280 1.87 11.25 0.82
CA GLN A 280 0.48 11.22 1.30
C GLN A 280 -0.06 12.63 1.49
N VAL A 281 -1.18 12.91 0.85
CA VAL A 281 -1.91 14.18 1.02
C VAL A 281 -2.73 14.12 2.31
N PRO A 282 -2.65 15.13 3.20
CA PRO A 282 -3.36 15.11 4.48
C PRO A 282 -4.87 15.22 4.31
N LYS A 283 -5.64 14.65 5.25
CA LYS A 283 -7.12 14.62 5.22
C LYS A 283 -7.74 16.02 5.08
N ILE A 284 -7.11 17.04 5.65
CA ILE A 284 -7.56 18.44 5.54
C ILE A 284 -7.68 18.90 4.08
N ALA A 285 -6.81 18.44 3.17
CA ALA A 285 -6.88 18.84 1.76
C ALA A 285 -8.14 18.32 1.07
N TYR A 286 -8.64 17.15 1.48
CA TYR A 286 -9.91 16.59 0.99
C TYR A 286 -11.09 17.40 1.51
N SER A 287 -11.08 17.76 2.79
CA SER A 287 -12.12 18.63 3.36
C SER A 287 -12.15 20.01 2.70
N VAL A 288 -10.98 20.59 2.40
CA VAL A 288 -10.87 21.85 1.65
C VAL A 288 -11.40 21.68 0.22
N TYR A 289 -11.08 20.58 -0.45
CA TYR A 289 -11.64 20.26 -1.77
C TYR A 289 -13.17 20.24 -1.72
N THR A 290 -13.76 19.41 -0.85
CA THR A 290 -15.21 19.22 -0.76
C THR A 290 -15.91 20.53 -0.43
N LYS A 291 -15.35 21.33 0.50
CA LYS A 291 -15.91 22.62 0.89
C LYS A 291 -16.01 23.62 -0.27
N HIS A 292 -15.04 23.60 -1.18
CA HIS A 292 -14.95 24.53 -2.30
C HIS A 292 -15.33 23.90 -3.64
N PHE A 293 -15.89 22.69 -3.64
CA PHE A 293 -16.20 21.99 -4.87
C PHE A 293 -17.49 22.51 -5.48
N GLU A 294 -17.39 22.93 -6.72
CA GLU A 294 -18.50 23.33 -7.58
C GLU A 294 -18.42 22.45 -8.83
N ASN A 295 -19.50 21.73 -9.13
CA ASN A 295 -19.57 20.84 -10.29
C ASN A 295 -19.16 21.59 -11.57
N PRO A 296 -18.17 21.10 -12.34
CA PRO A 296 -17.85 21.69 -13.63
C PRO A 296 -19.05 21.59 -14.57
N SER A 297 -19.41 22.69 -15.22
CA SER A 297 -20.46 22.72 -16.24
C SER A 297 -20.00 23.44 -17.51
N SER A 298 -20.67 23.14 -18.62
CA SER A 298 -20.42 23.81 -19.89
C SER A 298 -20.67 25.33 -19.83
N ASP A 299 -21.46 25.80 -18.87
CA ASP A 299 -21.76 27.23 -18.68
C ASP A 299 -20.52 28.05 -18.29
N GLU A 300 -19.46 27.39 -17.80
CA GLU A 300 -18.18 28.04 -17.53
C GLU A 300 -17.40 28.38 -18.82
N GLY A 301 -17.80 27.81 -19.97
CA GLY A 301 -17.18 28.08 -21.27
C GLY A 301 -16.13 27.06 -21.70
N PHE A 302 -16.26 25.80 -21.28
CA PHE A 302 -15.43 24.67 -21.72
C PHE A 302 -16.27 23.41 -21.96
N ASP A 303 -15.72 22.45 -22.70
CA ASP A 303 -16.31 21.10 -22.79
C ASP A 303 -16.05 20.31 -21.51
N VAL A 304 -17.05 19.55 -21.03
CA VAL A 304 -16.93 18.74 -19.82
C VAL A 304 -16.87 17.26 -20.18
N VAL A 305 -15.81 16.59 -19.72
CA VAL A 305 -15.67 15.14 -19.75
C VAL A 305 -15.65 14.64 -18.31
N VAL A 306 -16.57 13.73 -17.98
CA VAL A 306 -16.62 13.07 -16.67
C VAL A 306 -16.09 11.65 -16.79
N LEU A 307 -15.12 11.32 -15.93
CA LEU A 307 -14.44 10.03 -15.85
C LEU A 307 -14.62 9.41 -14.47
#